data_AF-S4REZ9-F1
#
_entry.id   AF-S4REZ9-F1
#
_cell.length_a   1.000
_cell.length_b   1.000
_cell.length_c   1.000
_cell.angle_alpha   90.00
_cell.angle_beta   90.00
_cell.angle_gamma   90.00
#
_symmetry.space_group_name_H-M   'P 1'
#
loop_
_entity.id
_entity.type
_entity.pdbx_description
1 polymer ?
#
loop_
_entity_poly.entity_id
_entity_poly.type
_entity_poly.pdbx_seq_one_letter_code
_entity_poly.pdbx_strand_id
1 'polypeptide(L)'
;RLLSTLPCLLPSQLLWTSASSISSQVDEDCEFLSDGINITGPVCNSTLDEIETCWPSTPVGQVVSRPCPEFFNGVRYEIHRTVYRECLENGTWALISNYSECKPIVENKEVQTESFHYEVALIINYLGHCISLAALVIAFLLFMGLRSIRCLRNIIHWNLISTFILRNSMFYTLQLIDFRTQEANEPWCRVVSTIYNYFHVTNFFWMFGEGCYLHTAIVMTYSTDKLRKWVFLCLGW
;
A
#
# COMPACT_ATOMS: atom_id res chain seq x y z
N ARG A 1 7.62 0.40 6.03
CA ARG A 1 7.88 -0.86 5.29
C ARG A 1 6.62 -1.60 4.83
N LEU A 2 5.42 -1.27 5.32
CA LEU A 2 4.14 -1.79 4.82
C LEU A 2 3.30 -0.76 4.02
N LEU A 3 3.63 0.55 4.07
CA LEU A 3 3.11 1.50 3.07
C LEU A 3 3.54 1.14 1.63
N SER A 4 4.59 0.35 1.47
CA SER A 4 5.10 -0.16 0.20
C SER A 4 4.39 -1.43 -0.31
N THR A 5 3.51 -2.06 0.47
CA THR A 5 2.73 -3.26 0.04
C THR A 5 1.29 -2.93 -0.39
N LEU A 6 0.89 -1.65 -0.31
CA LEU A 6 -0.40 -1.16 -0.82
C LEU A 6 -0.58 -1.12 -2.35
N PRO A 7 0.44 -1.13 -3.25
CA PRO A 7 0.19 -0.83 -4.66
C PRO A 7 -0.56 -1.94 -5.43
N CYS A 8 -0.84 -3.09 -4.82
CA CYS A 8 -1.69 -4.14 -5.44
C CYS A 8 -3.12 -4.24 -4.88
N LEU A 9 -3.47 -3.46 -3.85
CA LEU A 9 -4.83 -3.42 -3.30
C LEU A 9 -5.67 -2.25 -3.82
N LEU A 10 -5.04 -1.30 -4.53
CA LEU A 10 -5.71 -0.16 -5.14
C LEU A 10 -5.62 -0.24 -6.67
N PRO A 11 -6.71 0.05 -7.41
CA PRO A 11 -6.63 0.22 -8.85
C PRO A 11 -5.68 1.38 -9.15
N SER A 12 -4.66 1.13 -9.96
CA SER A 12 -3.65 2.07 -10.47
C SER A 12 -4.22 3.25 -11.27
N GLN A 13 -5.54 3.38 -11.38
CA GLN A 13 -6.24 4.38 -12.20
C GLN A 13 -6.53 5.70 -11.46
N LEU A 14 -6.43 5.76 -10.13
CA LEU A 14 -6.78 6.97 -9.36
C LEU A 14 -5.64 7.98 -9.20
N LEU A 15 -4.38 7.59 -9.42
CA LEU A 15 -3.22 8.50 -9.26
C LEU A 15 -2.79 9.17 -10.57
N TRP A 16 -3.22 8.65 -11.73
CA TRP A 16 -2.77 9.12 -13.04
C TRP A 16 -3.71 10.17 -13.67
N THR A 17 -4.96 10.26 -13.22
CA THR A 17 -5.95 11.18 -13.82
C THR A 17 -5.82 12.62 -13.34
N SER A 18 -5.16 12.88 -12.21
CA SER A 18 -4.96 14.24 -11.69
C SER A 18 -3.72 14.94 -12.26
N ALA A 19 -2.71 14.20 -12.73
CA ALA A 19 -1.48 14.78 -13.25
C ALA A 19 -1.66 15.44 -14.63
N SER A 20 -2.51 14.88 -15.50
CA SER A 20 -2.71 15.39 -16.86
C SER A 20 -3.53 16.67 -16.94
N SER A 21 -4.43 16.93 -15.98
CA SER A 21 -5.28 18.14 -15.99
C SER A 21 -4.63 19.37 -15.34
N ILE A 22 -3.60 19.19 -14.51
CA ILE A 22 -2.91 20.30 -13.82
C ILE A 22 -1.91 20.97 -14.77
N SER A 23 -1.18 20.19 -15.59
CA SER A 23 -0.15 20.72 -16.49
C SER A 23 -0.67 21.75 -17.52
N SER A 24 -1.90 21.58 -18.02
CA SER A 24 -2.50 22.50 -18.99
C SER A 24 -2.99 23.82 -18.39
N GLN A 25 -3.29 23.84 -17.08
CA GLN A 25 -3.81 25.03 -16.39
C GLN A 25 -2.67 25.95 -15.92
N VAL A 26 -1.55 25.37 -15.50
CA VAL A 26 -0.36 26.10 -15.02
C VAL A 26 0.32 26.91 -16.15
N ASP A 27 0.26 26.40 -17.38
CA ASP A 27 0.86 27.06 -18.55
C ASP A 27 0.08 28.35 -18.94
N GLU A 28 -1.26 28.31 -18.89
CA GLU A 28 -2.14 29.47 -19.13
C GLU A 28 -1.95 30.57 -18.06
N ASP A 29 -1.79 30.18 -16.79
CA ASP A 29 -1.55 31.12 -15.69
C ASP A 29 -0.17 31.81 -15.78
N CYS A 30 0.83 31.13 -16.34
CA CYS A 30 2.16 31.69 -16.55
C CYS A 30 2.20 32.82 -17.60
N GLU A 31 1.46 32.63 -18.69
CA GLU A 31 1.37 33.62 -19.75
C GLU A 31 0.58 34.85 -19.28
N PHE A 32 -0.51 34.66 -18.54
CA PHE A 32 -1.31 35.75 -17.99
C PHE A 32 -0.50 36.65 -17.03
N LEU A 33 0.44 36.08 -16.27
CA LEU A 33 1.32 36.84 -15.37
C LEU A 33 2.38 37.67 -16.10
N SER A 34 2.62 37.39 -17.38
CA SER A 34 3.57 38.13 -18.22
C SER A 34 2.94 39.36 -18.89
N ASP A 35 1.61 39.42 -18.98
CA ASP A 35 0.86 40.45 -19.74
C ASP A 35 0.77 41.83 -19.03
N GLY A 36 1.24 41.90 -17.77
CA GLY A 36 1.20 43.12 -16.95
C GLY A 36 2.44 44.03 -17.02
N ILE A 37 3.47 43.66 -17.79
CA ILE A 37 4.77 44.35 -17.78
C ILE A 37 5.01 45.04 -19.14
N ASN A 38 5.11 46.37 -19.15
CA ASN A 38 5.54 47.12 -20.34
C ASN A 38 7.06 46.98 -20.52
N ILE A 39 7.48 45.90 -21.17
CA ILE A 39 8.90 45.56 -21.29
C ILE A 39 9.54 46.37 -22.42
N THR A 40 10.58 47.13 -22.09
CA THR A 40 11.48 47.77 -23.05
C THR A 40 12.91 47.29 -22.80
N GLY A 41 13.35 46.26 -23.52
CA GLY A 41 14.70 45.70 -23.41
C GLY A 41 14.76 44.17 -23.55
N PRO A 42 15.95 43.56 -23.41
CA PRO A 42 16.09 42.10 -23.36
C PRO A 42 15.41 41.52 -22.11
N VAL A 43 14.82 40.34 -22.25
CA VAL A 43 14.05 39.64 -21.21
C VAL A 43 14.44 38.18 -21.12
N CYS A 44 14.18 37.59 -19.95
CA CYS A 44 14.05 36.15 -19.81
C CYS A 44 12.59 35.75 -20.11
N ASN A 45 12.38 34.80 -21.02
CA ASN A 45 11.06 34.30 -21.41
C ASN A 45 10.37 33.52 -20.28
N SER A 46 9.04 33.36 -20.33
CA SER A 46 8.33 32.51 -19.38
C SER A 46 8.82 31.06 -19.45
N THR A 47 9.05 30.45 -18.29
CA THR A 47 9.52 29.05 -18.17
C THR A 47 8.99 28.37 -16.92
N LEU A 48 8.94 27.04 -16.96
CA LEU A 48 8.62 26.17 -15.82
C LEU A 48 9.89 25.50 -15.31
N ASP A 49 10.02 25.39 -13.99
CA ASP A 49 11.10 24.62 -13.35
C ASP A 49 10.76 23.13 -13.16
N GLU A 50 11.73 22.32 -12.71
CA GLU A 50 11.58 20.89 -12.38
C GLU A 50 10.47 20.60 -11.35
N ILE A 51 10.06 21.62 -10.58
CA ILE A 51 9.01 21.55 -9.55
C ILE A 51 7.67 22.15 -10.08
N GLU A 52 7.55 22.32 -11.39
CA GLU A 52 6.38 22.94 -12.07
C GLU A 52 6.06 24.35 -11.54
N THR A 53 7.07 25.04 -11.01
CA THR A 53 6.93 26.43 -10.55
C THR A 53 7.03 27.38 -11.75
N CYS A 54 6.06 28.28 -11.84
CA CYS A 54 5.93 29.25 -12.92
C CYS A 54 6.83 30.49 -12.78
N TRP A 55 7.69 30.72 -13.78
CA TRP A 55 8.48 31.94 -13.93
C TRP A 55 7.98 32.80 -15.09
N PRO A 56 7.42 33.99 -14.84
CA PRO A 56 6.88 34.86 -15.87
C PRO A 56 7.98 35.64 -16.59
N SER A 57 7.68 36.18 -17.77
CA SER A 57 8.64 36.96 -18.54
C SER A 57 9.12 38.19 -17.76
N THR A 58 10.43 38.33 -17.60
CA THR A 58 11.02 39.35 -16.70
C THR A 58 12.20 40.06 -17.36
N PRO A 59 12.37 41.39 -17.18
CA PRO A 59 13.54 42.13 -17.64
C PRO A 59 14.86 41.58 -17.07
N VAL A 60 15.94 41.71 -17.85
CA VAL A 60 17.28 41.33 -17.40
C VAL A 60 17.71 42.05 -16.12
N GLY A 61 18.47 41.35 -15.26
CA GLY A 61 19.01 41.88 -14.01
C GLY A 61 17.99 41.97 -12.87
N GLN A 62 16.78 41.43 -13.03
CA GLN A 62 15.75 41.40 -11.99
C GLN A 62 15.63 40.03 -11.32
N VAL A 63 15.23 40.06 -10.05
CA VAL A 63 14.91 38.87 -9.25
C VAL A 63 13.41 38.80 -9.06
N VAL A 64 12.83 37.65 -9.39
CA VAL A 64 11.40 37.37 -9.22
C VAL A 64 11.22 36.47 -8.01
N SER A 65 10.25 36.80 -7.16
CA SER A 65 9.85 35.95 -6.03
C SER A 65 8.47 35.33 -6.24
N ARG A 66 8.31 34.05 -5.96
CA ARG A 66 7.05 33.30 -5.98
C ARG A 66 6.81 32.62 -4.63
N PRO A 67 5.55 32.35 -4.23
CA PRO A 67 5.28 31.54 -3.04
C PRO A 67 5.78 30.10 -3.23
N CYS A 68 6.15 29.43 -2.14
CA CYS A 68 6.48 28.00 -2.16
C CYS A 68 5.26 27.15 -2.57
N PRO A 69 5.45 26.02 -3.27
CA PRO A 69 4.36 25.12 -3.63
C PRO A 69 3.71 24.52 -2.38
N GLU A 70 2.38 24.38 -2.36
CA GLU A 70 1.69 23.81 -1.19
C GLU A 70 2.01 22.32 -1.00
N PHE A 71 2.15 21.58 -2.11
CA PHE A 71 2.46 20.16 -2.14
C PHE A 71 3.51 19.85 -3.19
N PHE A 72 4.54 19.09 -2.81
CA PHE A 72 5.51 18.52 -3.75
C PHE A 72 5.86 17.09 -3.31
N ASN A 73 5.77 16.11 -4.23
CA ASN A 73 5.98 14.68 -3.95
C ASN A 73 5.20 14.15 -2.71
N GLY A 74 4.00 14.67 -2.47
CA GLY A 74 3.16 14.25 -1.33
C GLY A 74 3.55 14.86 0.03
N VAL A 75 4.49 15.81 0.07
CA VAL A 75 4.89 16.54 1.28
C VAL A 75 4.35 17.97 1.24
N ARG A 76 3.82 18.44 2.38
CA ARG A 76 3.31 19.81 2.53
C ARG A 76 4.43 20.79 2.88
N TYR A 77 4.43 21.96 2.25
CA TYR A 77 5.40 23.03 2.51
C TYR A 77 4.73 24.32 3.00
N GLU A 78 5.50 25.16 3.70
CA GLU A 78 5.02 26.44 4.20
C GLU A 78 4.76 27.43 3.05
N ILE A 79 3.48 27.69 2.73
CA ILE A 79 3.06 28.64 1.68
C ILE A 79 3.41 30.11 1.96
N HIS A 80 3.72 30.45 3.21
CA HIS A 80 4.05 31.82 3.63
C HIS A 80 5.47 32.24 3.25
N ARG A 81 6.27 31.30 2.74
CA ARG A 81 7.65 31.53 2.33
C ARG A 81 7.74 31.66 0.81
N THR A 82 8.80 32.30 0.35
CA THR A 82 9.01 32.59 -1.06
C THR A 82 10.27 31.92 -1.59
N VAL A 83 10.18 31.46 -2.83
CA VAL A 83 11.30 31.07 -3.68
C VAL A 83 11.65 32.25 -4.59
N TYR A 84 12.92 32.42 -4.91
CA TYR A 84 13.35 33.44 -5.86
C TYR A 84 14.24 32.88 -6.97
N ARG A 85 14.14 33.51 -8.14
CA ARG A 85 14.97 33.22 -9.31
C ARG A 85 15.38 34.53 -9.97
N GLU A 86 16.63 34.57 -10.41
CA GLU A 86 17.24 35.72 -11.05
C GLU A 86 17.25 35.56 -12.57
N CYS A 87 16.89 36.63 -13.28
CA CYS A 87 17.10 36.77 -14.71
C CYS A 87 18.47 37.42 -14.96
N LEU A 88 19.41 36.69 -15.54
CA LEU A 88 20.77 37.16 -15.77
C LEU A 88 20.82 38.26 -16.84
N GLU A 89 21.86 39.09 -16.81
CA GLU A 89 22.09 40.14 -17.82
C GLU A 89 22.18 39.62 -19.26
N ASN A 90 22.50 38.33 -19.42
CA ASN A 90 22.57 37.66 -20.72
C ASN A 90 21.20 37.30 -21.33
N GLY A 91 20.07 37.62 -20.67
CA GLY A 91 18.73 37.26 -21.14
C GLY A 91 18.35 35.80 -20.87
N THR A 92 19.06 35.13 -19.96
CA THR A 92 18.82 33.74 -19.57
C THR A 92 18.52 33.64 -18.08
N TRP A 93 17.62 32.74 -17.70
CA TRP A 93 17.37 32.45 -16.30
C TRP A 93 18.59 31.85 -15.60
N ALA A 94 18.72 32.12 -14.30
CA ALA A 94 19.66 31.40 -13.46
C ALA A 94 19.36 29.88 -13.47
N LEU A 95 20.44 29.08 -13.45
CA LEU A 95 20.38 27.62 -13.53
C LEU A 95 19.63 26.98 -12.36
N ILE A 96 19.75 27.59 -11.17
CA ILE A 96 19.19 27.06 -9.92
C ILE A 96 18.33 28.15 -9.28
N SER A 97 17.07 27.83 -9.02
CA SER A 97 16.14 28.64 -8.23
C SER A 97 16.40 28.41 -6.74
N ASN A 98 16.34 29.46 -5.92
CA ASN A 98 16.70 29.33 -4.51
C ASN A 98 15.48 29.00 -3.64
N TYR A 99 15.31 27.71 -3.36
CA TYR A 99 14.27 27.15 -2.50
C TYR A 99 14.69 27.06 -1.01
N SER A 100 15.76 27.73 -0.56
CA SER A 100 16.28 27.60 0.82
C SER A 100 15.28 27.95 1.92
N GLU A 101 14.32 28.81 1.59
CA GLU A 101 13.24 29.21 2.48
C GLU A 101 12.13 28.16 2.54
N CYS A 102 11.87 27.37 1.49
CA CYS A 102 10.75 26.42 1.46
C CYS A 102 11.03 25.23 2.38
N LYS A 103 10.51 25.29 3.61
CA LYS A 103 10.62 24.21 4.61
C LYS A 103 9.38 23.32 4.59
N PRO A 104 9.56 21.99 4.73
CA PRO A 104 8.43 21.08 4.86
C PRO A 104 7.72 21.36 6.19
N ILE A 105 6.39 21.45 6.16
CA ILE A 105 5.56 21.46 7.37
C ILE A 105 5.61 20.04 7.91
N VAL A 106 6.52 19.79 8.83
CA VAL A 106 6.59 18.49 9.48
C VAL A 106 5.48 18.44 10.52
N GLU A 107 4.31 17.92 10.14
CA GLU A 107 3.21 17.51 11.03
C GLU A 107 3.67 16.28 11.85
N ASN A 108 4.70 16.47 12.67
CA ASN A 108 5.48 15.40 13.30
C ASN A 108 4.84 14.86 14.61
N LYS A 109 3.67 15.37 15.02
CA LYS A 109 3.04 14.98 16.30
C LYS A 109 1.89 13.99 16.16
N GLU A 110 1.14 14.05 15.06
CA GLU A 110 0.05 13.10 14.80
C GLU A 110 0.54 11.87 14.03
N VAL A 111 1.43 12.06 13.03
CA VAL A 111 1.99 10.97 12.22
C VAL A 111 2.95 10.07 13.02
N GLN A 112 3.69 10.62 13.99
CA GLN A 112 4.70 9.86 14.73
C GLN A 112 4.07 8.93 15.79
N THR A 113 2.97 9.35 16.42
CA THR A 113 2.23 8.54 17.39
C THR A 113 1.54 7.34 16.70
N GLU A 114 0.90 7.57 15.56
CA GLU A 114 0.30 6.51 14.72
C GLU A 114 1.34 5.48 14.24
N SER A 115 2.52 5.94 13.82
CA SER A 115 3.60 5.05 13.37
C SER A 115 4.13 4.14 14.48
N PHE A 116 4.23 4.64 15.72
CA PHE A 116 4.71 3.82 16.85
C PHE A 116 3.68 2.76 17.24
N HIS A 117 2.40 3.11 17.32
CA HIS A 117 1.33 2.14 17.59
C HIS A 117 1.25 1.05 16.52
N TYR A 118 1.44 1.43 15.25
CA TYR A 118 1.47 0.50 14.13
C TYR A 118 2.62 -0.50 14.22
N GLU A 119 3.85 -0.04 14.47
CA GLU A 119 5.03 -0.92 14.58
C GLU A 119 4.91 -1.88 15.77
N VAL A 120 4.37 -1.42 16.90
CA VAL A 120 4.11 -2.29 18.06
C VAL A 120 3.04 -3.35 17.74
N ALA A 121 1.94 -2.95 17.11
CA ALA A 121 0.90 -3.89 16.67
C ALA A 121 1.45 -4.94 15.69
N LEU A 122 2.35 -4.53 14.79
CA LEU A 122 3.02 -5.42 13.84
C LEU A 122 3.89 -6.46 14.56
N ILE A 123 4.69 -6.04 15.54
CA ILE A 123 5.54 -6.95 16.33
C ILE A 123 4.67 -7.97 17.08
N ILE A 124 3.61 -7.51 17.74
CA ILE A 124 2.68 -8.40 18.47
C ILE A 124 2.03 -9.39 17.51
N ASN A 125 1.56 -8.92 16.36
CA ASN A 125 0.95 -9.78 15.35
C ASN A 125 1.93 -10.83 14.81
N TYR A 126 3.17 -10.43 14.53
CA TYR A 126 4.24 -11.32 14.08
C TYR A 126 4.55 -12.42 15.11
N LEU A 127 4.72 -12.05 16.38
CA LEU A 127 4.96 -13.01 17.46
C LEU A 127 3.77 -13.95 17.65
N GLY A 128 2.54 -13.44 17.55
CA GLY A 128 1.32 -14.23 17.62
C GLY A 128 1.27 -15.32 16.53
N HIS A 129 1.59 -14.95 15.29
CA HIS A 129 1.67 -15.92 14.18
C HIS A 129 2.77 -16.97 14.36
N CYS A 130 3.91 -16.60 14.94
CA CYS A 130 4.99 -17.55 15.25
C CYS A 130 4.54 -18.61 16.26
N ILE A 131 3.95 -18.16 17.37
CA ILE A 131 3.49 -19.04 18.44
C ILE A 131 2.33 -19.92 17.95
N SER A 132 1.38 -19.34 17.19
CA SER A 132 0.26 -20.07 16.61
C SER A 132 0.72 -21.18 15.67
N LEU A 133 1.64 -20.87 14.75
CA LEU A 133 2.18 -21.86 13.82
C LEU A 133 2.89 -23.01 14.57
N ALA A 134 3.73 -22.69 15.56
CA ALA A 134 4.42 -23.71 16.35
C ALA A 134 3.44 -24.65 17.07
N ALA A 135 2.42 -24.09 17.73
CA ALA A 135 1.40 -24.87 18.41
C ALA A 135 0.60 -25.75 17.43
N LEU A 136 0.23 -25.21 16.27
CA LEU A 136 -0.49 -25.94 15.22
C LEU A 136 0.32 -27.10 14.65
N VAL A 137 1.62 -26.90 14.40
CA VAL A 137 2.52 -27.95 13.91
C VAL A 137 2.66 -29.06 14.95
N ILE A 138 2.82 -28.71 16.23
CA ILE A 138 2.86 -29.71 17.31
C ILE A 138 1.56 -30.51 17.36
N ALA A 139 0.41 -29.84 17.31
CA ALA A 139 -0.90 -30.49 17.29
C ALA A 139 -1.05 -31.42 16.07
N PHE A 140 -0.66 -30.96 14.88
CA PHE A 140 -0.69 -31.76 13.65
C PHE A 140 0.15 -33.03 13.77
N LEU A 141 1.38 -32.93 14.31
CA LEU A 141 2.25 -34.08 14.53
C LEU A 141 1.67 -35.08 15.54
N LEU A 142 1.06 -34.60 16.62
CA LEU A 142 0.38 -35.46 17.60
C LEU A 142 -0.80 -36.22 16.96
N PHE A 143 -1.64 -35.55 16.17
CA PHE A 143 -2.75 -36.20 15.47
C PHE A 143 -2.29 -37.20 14.39
N MET A 144 -1.18 -36.92 13.72
CA MET A 144 -0.57 -37.81 12.72
C MET A 144 0.07 -39.05 13.35
N GLY A 145 0.75 -38.90 14.49
CA GLY A 145 1.44 -40.00 15.17
C GLY A 145 0.49 -41.05 15.74
N LEU A 146 -0.71 -40.65 16.14
CA LEU A 146 -1.71 -41.53 16.73
C LEU A 146 -2.57 -42.21 15.64
N ARG A 147 -1.98 -43.22 14.96
CA ARG A 147 -2.62 -44.03 13.90
C ARG A 147 -3.99 -44.61 14.28
N SER A 148 -4.27 -44.78 15.56
CA SER A 148 -5.51 -45.39 16.09
C SER A 148 -6.74 -44.46 16.10
N ILE A 149 -6.60 -43.15 15.81
CA ILE A 149 -7.68 -42.15 16.04
C ILE A 149 -8.31 -41.65 14.72
N ARG A 150 -8.18 -42.37 13.60
CA ARG A 150 -8.70 -41.92 12.28
C ARG A 150 -10.23 -42.04 12.13
N CYS A 151 -10.98 -41.34 12.97
CA CYS A 151 -12.43 -41.16 12.90
C CYS A 151 -12.80 -39.97 12.00
N LEU A 152 -14.08 -39.88 11.56
CA LEU A 152 -14.58 -38.74 10.77
C LEU A 152 -14.31 -37.39 11.44
N ARG A 153 -14.47 -37.31 12.76
CA ARG A 153 -14.15 -36.12 13.57
C ARG A 153 -12.68 -35.72 13.45
N ASN A 154 -11.77 -36.69 13.55
CA ASN A 154 -10.34 -36.44 13.39
C ASN A 154 -9.98 -36.05 11.94
N ILE A 155 -10.74 -36.55 10.96
CA ILE A 155 -10.63 -36.14 9.55
C ILE A 155 -11.12 -34.69 9.32
N ILE A 156 -11.99 -34.15 10.16
CA ILE A 156 -12.37 -32.73 10.06
C ILE A 156 -11.30 -31.88 10.75
N HIS A 157 -10.87 -32.27 11.95
CA HIS A 157 -9.87 -31.51 12.70
C HIS A 157 -8.50 -31.42 11.99
N TRP A 158 -7.96 -32.50 11.41
CA TRP A 158 -6.66 -32.43 10.69
C TRP A 158 -6.73 -31.54 9.44
N ASN A 159 -7.88 -31.47 8.73
CA ASN A 159 -8.07 -30.60 7.58
C ASN A 159 -8.15 -29.14 8.03
N LEU A 160 -8.91 -28.86 9.09
CA LEU A 160 -8.97 -27.54 9.72
C LEU A 160 -7.58 -27.06 10.16
N ILE A 161 -6.84 -27.88 10.92
CA ILE A 161 -5.48 -27.58 11.37
C ILE A 161 -4.56 -27.33 10.16
N SER A 162 -4.69 -28.12 9.10
CA SER A 162 -3.93 -27.92 7.86
C SER A 162 -4.23 -26.56 7.22
N THR A 163 -5.50 -26.13 7.16
CA THR A 163 -5.84 -24.79 6.63
C THR A 163 -5.28 -23.66 7.49
N PHE A 164 -5.22 -23.83 8.81
CA PHE A 164 -4.60 -22.85 9.71
C PHE A 164 -3.09 -22.78 9.51
N ILE A 165 -2.42 -23.92 9.32
CA ILE A 165 -0.98 -23.97 8.99
C ILE A 165 -0.74 -23.25 7.66
N LEU A 166 -1.54 -23.55 6.63
CA LEU A 166 -1.43 -22.90 5.32
C LEU A 166 -1.62 -21.38 5.45
N ARG A 167 -2.66 -20.93 6.15
CA ARG A 167 -2.92 -19.50 6.36
C ARG A 167 -1.79 -18.79 7.11
N ASN A 168 -1.26 -19.39 8.17
CA ASN A 168 -0.10 -18.85 8.88
C ASN A 168 1.16 -18.83 7.99
N SER A 169 1.40 -19.88 7.18
CA SER A 169 2.53 -19.93 6.24
C SER A 169 2.43 -18.86 5.13
N MET A 170 1.21 -18.55 4.68
CA MET A 170 0.98 -17.52 3.67
C MET A 170 1.24 -16.11 4.22
N PHE A 171 0.95 -15.85 5.50
CA PHE A 171 1.36 -14.61 6.16
C PHE A 171 2.87 -14.39 6.09
N TYR A 172 3.68 -15.44 6.35
CA TYR A 172 5.13 -15.35 6.18
C TYR A 172 5.55 -15.17 4.72
N THR A 173 4.87 -15.82 3.79
CA THR A 173 5.17 -15.69 2.36
C THR A 173 4.96 -14.23 1.91
N LEU A 174 3.87 -13.59 2.31
CA LEU A 174 3.64 -12.16 2.06
C LEU A 174 4.70 -11.28 2.73
N GLN A 175 5.16 -11.63 3.92
CA GLN A 175 6.19 -10.88 4.64
C GLN A 175 7.60 -11.04 4.02
N LEU A 176 7.87 -12.16 3.34
CA LEU A 176 9.13 -12.47 2.66
C LEU A 176 9.22 -11.88 1.25
N ILE A 177 8.08 -11.58 0.62
CA ILE A 177 8.04 -10.95 -0.71
C ILE A 177 8.41 -9.47 -0.55
N ASP A 178 9.65 -9.14 -0.89
CA ASP A 178 10.17 -7.76 -0.89
C ASP A 178 9.63 -6.99 -2.11
N PHE A 179 9.37 -5.68 -1.94
CA PHE A 179 8.89 -4.76 -3.00
C PHE A 179 9.72 -4.88 -4.29
N ARG A 180 11.01 -5.17 -4.16
CA ARG A 180 11.96 -5.32 -5.27
C ARG A 180 11.65 -6.49 -6.22
N THR A 181 10.91 -7.51 -5.76
CA THR A 181 10.45 -8.63 -6.60
C THR A 181 9.08 -8.41 -7.23
N GLN A 182 8.35 -7.37 -6.78
CA GLN A 182 6.99 -7.08 -7.22
C GLN A 182 6.94 -6.33 -8.56
N GLU A 183 7.93 -5.48 -8.84
CA GLU A 183 8.02 -4.75 -10.11
C GLU A 183 8.53 -5.61 -11.28
N ALA A 184 9.22 -6.72 -10.99
CA ALA A 184 9.84 -7.54 -12.03
C ALA A 184 8.86 -8.51 -12.71
N ASN A 185 7.78 -8.94 -12.04
CA ASN A 185 6.88 -9.99 -12.54
C ASN A 185 5.42 -9.76 -12.12
N GLU A 186 4.68 -8.94 -12.87
CA GLU A 186 3.23 -8.71 -12.69
C GLU A 186 2.38 -10.01 -12.54
N PRO A 187 2.54 -11.06 -13.38
CA PRO A 187 1.71 -12.26 -13.26
C PRO A 187 1.97 -13.03 -11.95
N TRP A 188 3.20 -12.98 -11.43
CA TRP A 188 3.56 -13.66 -10.18
C TRP A 188 2.82 -13.04 -9.00
N CYS A 189 2.78 -11.71 -8.92
CA CYS A 189 2.05 -11.01 -7.87
C CYS A 189 0.55 -11.33 -7.89
N ARG A 190 -0.06 -11.36 -9.09
CA ARG A 190 -1.48 -11.72 -9.24
C ARG A 190 -1.75 -13.14 -8.75
N VAL A 191 -0.94 -14.12 -9.16
CA VAL A 191 -1.09 -15.52 -8.74
C VAL A 191 -0.93 -15.66 -7.22
N VAL A 192 0.10 -15.08 -6.63
CA VAL A 192 0.33 -15.15 -5.17
C VAL A 192 -0.84 -14.52 -4.40
N SER A 193 -1.34 -13.37 -4.85
CA SER A 193 -2.50 -12.71 -4.22
C SER A 193 -3.77 -13.56 -4.34
N THR A 194 -4.03 -14.17 -5.50
CA THR A 194 -5.18 -15.07 -5.68
C THR A 194 -5.09 -16.29 -4.76
N ILE A 195 -3.91 -16.90 -4.68
CA ILE A 195 -3.65 -18.05 -3.80
C ILE A 195 -3.86 -17.68 -2.33
N TYR A 196 -3.37 -16.50 -1.91
CA TYR A 196 -3.58 -15.98 -0.56
C TYR A 196 -5.06 -15.85 -0.22
N ASN A 197 -5.84 -15.21 -1.10
CA ASN A 197 -7.27 -15.01 -0.90
C ASN A 197 -8.04 -16.34 -0.87
N TYR A 198 -7.67 -17.30 -1.73
CA TYR A 198 -8.27 -18.63 -1.71
C TYR A 198 -8.06 -19.32 -0.35
N PHE A 199 -6.81 -19.42 0.13
CA PHE A 199 -6.54 -20.06 1.43
C PHE A 199 -7.20 -19.34 2.62
N HIS A 200 -7.34 -18.02 2.54
CA HIS A 200 -8.07 -17.26 3.54
C HIS A 200 -9.53 -17.69 3.62
N VAL A 201 -10.20 -17.77 2.47
CA VAL A 201 -11.61 -18.18 2.35
C VAL A 201 -11.81 -19.64 2.75
N THR A 202 -10.93 -20.54 2.28
CA THR A 202 -10.93 -21.96 2.63
C THR A 202 -10.83 -22.17 4.14
N ASN A 203 -10.01 -21.40 4.86
CA ASN A 203 -9.93 -21.47 6.32
C ASN A 203 -11.27 -21.13 7.00
N PHE A 204 -12.01 -20.12 6.51
CA PHE A 204 -13.36 -19.83 7.01
C PHE A 204 -14.36 -20.94 6.71
N PHE A 205 -14.32 -21.52 5.51
CA PHE A 205 -15.18 -22.65 5.16
C PHE A 205 -14.93 -23.89 6.01
N TRP A 206 -13.67 -24.18 6.37
CA TRP A 206 -13.36 -25.30 7.28
C TRP A 206 -13.80 -25.02 8.72
N MET A 207 -13.65 -23.79 9.23
CA MET A 207 -14.22 -23.39 10.53
C MET A 207 -15.74 -23.55 10.54
N PHE A 208 -16.41 -23.12 9.46
CA PHE A 208 -17.84 -23.32 9.29
C PHE A 208 -18.22 -24.81 9.21
N GLY A 209 -17.44 -25.60 8.47
CA GLY A 209 -17.65 -27.05 8.32
C GLY A 209 -17.57 -27.80 9.65
N GLU A 210 -16.63 -27.44 10.52
CA GLU A 210 -16.54 -27.98 11.88
C GLU A 210 -17.76 -27.61 12.73
N GLY A 211 -18.19 -26.34 12.69
CA GLY A 211 -19.39 -25.88 13.40
C GLY A 211 -20.67 -26.56 12.92
N CYS A 212 -20.83 -26.70 11.60
CA CYS A 212 -21.95 -27.42 10.99
C CYS A 212 -21.94 -28.90 11.38
N TYR A 213 -20.77 -29.55 11.34
CA TYR A 213 -20.61 -30.94 11.79
C TYR A 213 -21.05 -31.13 13.24
N LEU A 214 -20.61 -30.26 14.15
CA LEU A 214 -20.98 -30.33 15.57
C LEU A 214 -22.48 -30.13 15.78
N HIS A 215 -23.08 -29.16 15.10
CA HIS A 215 -24.52 -28.92 15.15
C HIS A 215 -25.33 -30.12 14.63
N THR A 216 -24.97 -30.66 13.46
CA THR A 216 -25.65 -31.83 12.88
C THR A 216 -25.47 -33.08 13.75
N ALA A 217 -24.30 -33.27 14.37
CA ALA A 217 -24.07 -34.40 15.27
C ALA A 217 -24.97 -34.34 16.51
N ILE A 218 -25.28 -33.15 17.03
CA ILE A 218 -26.16 -32.96 18.18
C ILE A 218 -27.64 -33.10 17.80
N VAL A 219 -28.07 -32.47 16.71
CA VAL A 219 -29.49 -32.38 16.34
C VAL A 219 -29.98 -33.63 15.58
N MET A 220 -29.13 -34.22 14.73
CA MET A 220 -29.50 -35.29 13.80
C MET A 220 -28.72 -36.57 14.06
N THR A 221 -28.67 -36.97 15.34
CA THR A 221 -27.91 -38.14 15.84
C THR A 221 -28.10 -39.43 15.03
N TYR A 222 -29.28 -39.64 14.42
CA TYR A 222 -29.60 -40.86 13.65
C TYR A 222 -29.27 -40.79 12.13
N SER A 223 -28.94 -39.61 11.59
CA SER A 223 -28.70 -39.41 10.13
C SER A 223 -27.22 -39.24 9.76
N THR A 224 -26.34 -39.16 10.76
CA THR A 224 -24.89 -38.94 10.54
C THR A 224 -24.20 -40.08 9.80
N ASP A 225 -24.71 -41.32 9.90
CA ASP A 225 -24.17 -42.49 9.17
C ASP A 225 -24.39 -42.41 7.64
N LYS A 226 -25.38 -41.64 7.17
CA LYS A 226 -25.62 -41.42 5.73
C LYS A 226 -24.96 -40.17 5.17
N LEU A 227 -24.38 -39.30 6.01
CA LEU A 227 -23.67 -38.12 5.54
C LEU A 227 -22.33 -38.54 4.89
N ARG A 228 -22.32 -38.52 3.56
CA ARG A 228 -21.20 -38.93 2.72
C ARG A 228 -20.01 -38.01 3.01
N LYS A 229 -18.96 -38.55 3.64
CA LYS A 229 -17.72 -37.84 4.03
C LYS A 229 -17.15 -36.92 2.93
N TRP A 230 -17.34 -37.31 1.68
CA TRP A 230 -16.98 -36.54 0.49
C TRP A 230 -17.67 -35.17 0.40
N VAL A 231 -18.93 -35.04 0.80
CA VAL A 231 -19.67 -33.76 0.73
C VAL A 231 -19.01 -32.72 1.63
N PHE A 232 -18.59 -33.09 2.84
CA PHE A 232 -17.86 -32.18 3.74
C PHE A 232 -16.47 -31.82 3.22
N LEU A 233 -15.77 -32.77 2.59
CA LEU A 233 -14.48 -32.51 1.94
C LEU A 233 -14.60 -31.56 0.74
N CYS A 234 -15.65 -31.71 -0.08
CA CYS A 234 -15.93 -30.82 -1.20
C CYS A 234 -16.48 -29.44 -0.78
N LEU A 235 -17.06 -29.33 0.42
CA LEU A 235 -17.56 -28.04 0.92
C LEU A 235 -16.46 -27.18 1.53
N GLY A 236 -15.39 -27.81 2.02
CA GLY A 236 -14.28 -27.13 2.68
C GLY A 236 -13.18 -26.63 1.74
N TRP A 237 -12.91 -27.33 0.63
CA TRP A 237 -11.88 -27.00 -0.37
C TRP A 237 -12.50 -26.47 -1.65
#